data_AF-A0A8G2DQR0-F1
#
_entry.id   AF-A0A8G2DQR0-F1
#
_cell.length_a   1.000
_cell.length_b   1.000
_cell.length_c   1.000
_cell.angle_alpha   90.00
_cell.angle_beta   90.00
_cell.angle_gamma   90.00
#
_symmetry.space_group_name_H-M   'P 1'
#
loop_
_entity.id
_entity.type
_entity.pdbx_description
1 polymer ?
#
loop_
_entity_poly.entity_id
_entity_poly.type
_entity_poly.pdbx_seq_one_letter_code
_entity_poly.pdbx_strand_id
1 'polypeptide(L)' 'MTMTAPPPTDHDCAVAWLRENWSTAERPLVPMLRKRFCVGPIEAVAILREASPHRREEAKT' A
#
# COMPACT_ATOMS: atom_id res chain seq x y z
N MET A 1 -14.38 -4.04 -24.04
CA MET A 1 -14.06 -4.54 -22.68
C MET A 1 -13.96 -3.33 -21.78
N THR A 2 -15.01 -3.03 -21.03
CA THR A 2 -15.08 -1.85 -20.16
C THR A 2 -14.11 -2.10 -19.01
N MET A 3 -12.94 -1.46 -19.04
CA MET A 3 -12.11 -1.38 -17.84
C MET A 3 -12.89 -0.48 -16.88
N THR A 4 -13.68 -1.09 -15.99
CA THR A 4 -14.23 -0.37 -14.85
C THR A 4 -13.00 0.15 -14.10
N ALA A 5 -12.80 1.47 -14.13
CA ALA A 5 -11.80 2.09 -13.27
C ALA A 5 -12.12 1.60 -11.85
N PRO A 6 -11.17 1.01 -11.11
CA PRO A 6 -11.41 0.72 -9.71
C PRO A 6 -11.88 2.01 -9.04
N PRO A 7 -12.78 1.94 -8.02
CA PRO A 7 -13.14 3.12 -7.23
C PRO A 7 -11.87 3.84 -6.80
N PRO A 8 -11.87 5.17 -6.58
CA PRO A 8 -10.67 5.90 -6.18
C PRO A 8 -10.14 5.29 -4.88
N THR A 9 -9.24 4.33 -5.05
CA THR A 9 -8.47 3.74 -4.00
C THR A 9 -7.50 4.81 -3.63
N ASP A 10 -7.76 5.46 -2.51
CA ASP A 10 -6.93 6.54 -2.00
C ASP A 10 -5.60 5.92 -1.57
N HIS A 11 -4.71 5.76 -2.57
CA HIS A 11 -3.39 5.18 -2.45
C HIS A 11 -2.63 5.86 -1.31
N ASP A 12 -2.67 7.19 -1.30
CA ASP A 12 -2.11 8.03 -0.26
C ASP A 12 -2.67 7.69 1.14
N CYS A 13 -3.99 7.51 1.29
CA CYS A 13 -4.59 7.09 2.55
C CYS A 13 -4.09 5.70 2.98
N ALA A 14 -3.99 4.74 2.06
CA ALA A 14 -3.50 3.40 2.36
C ALA A 14 -2.01 3.41 2.76
N VAL A 15 -1.19 4.25 2.11
CA VAL A 15 0.22 4.46 2.44
C VAL A 15 0.36 5.11 3.81
N ALA A 16 -0.38 6.20 4.07
CA ALA A 16 -0.35 6.90 5.35
C ALA A 16 -0.75 5.97 6.49
N TRP A 17 -1.86 5.25 6.33
CA TRP A 17 -2.32 4.28 7.31
C TRP A 17 -1.29 3.18 7.55
N LEU A 18 -0.69 2.61 6.50
CA LEU A 18 0.29 1.54 6.64
C LEU A 18 1.59 2.03 7.28
N ARG A 19 1.99 3.29 7.07
CA ARG A 19 3.14 3.90 7.76
C ARG A 19 2.90 4.02 9.26
N GLU A 20 1.73 4.49 9.67
CA GLU A 20 1.36 4.62 11.08
C GLU A 20 1.18 3.25 11.77
N ASN A 21 0.71 2.25 11.03
CA ASN A 21 0.36 0.93 11.54
C ASN A 21 1.37 -0.15 11.15
N TRP A 22 2.58 0.21 10.72
CA TRP A 22 3.55 -0.74 10.13
C TRP A 22 3.85 -1.95 11.02
N SER A 23 3.97 -1.70 12.32
CA SER A 23 4.31 -2.71 13.34
C SER A 23 3.08 -3.46 13.89
N THR A 24 1.88 -2.94 13.70
CA THR A 24 0.62 -3.48 14.25
C THR A 24 -0.31 -4.08 13.19
N ALA A 25 -0.01 -3.84 11.91
CA ALA A 25 -0.78 -4.34 10.79
C ALA A 25 -0.76 -5.88 10.71
N GLU A 26 -1.92 -6.47 10.44
CA GLU A 26 -2.08 -7.92 10.24
C GLU A 26 -1.20 -8.41 9.08
N ARG A 27 -0.49 -9.51 9.31
CA ARG A 27 0.36 -10.18 8.31
C ARG A 27 -0.40 -11.37 7.72
N PRO A 28 -0.27 -11.65 6.41
CA PRO A 28 0.56 -10.95 5.42
C PRO A 28 -0.04 -9.61 4.91
N LEU A 29 0.81 -8.60 4.72
CA LEU A 29 0.39 -7.22 4.40
C LEU A 29 -0.35 -7.09 3.06
N VAL A 30 0.11 -7.76 2.00
CA VAL A 30 -0.50 -7.62 0.67
C VAL A 30 -1.96 -8.12 0.66
N PRO A 31 -2.29 -9.34 1.15
CA PRO A 31 -3.69 -9.76 1.29
C PRO A 31 -4.53 -8.85 2.20
N MET A 32 -3.95 -8.32 3.28
CA MET A 32 -4.65 -7.39 4.17
C MET A 32 -4.99 -6.07 3.45
N LEU A 33 -4.02 -5.45 2.77
CA LEU A 33 -4.24 -4.21 2.02
C LEU A 33 -5.32 -4.38 0.96
N ARG A 34 -5.29 -5.50 0.24
CA ARG A 34 -6.31 -5.83 -0.77
C ARG A 34 -7.71 -5.94 -0.18
N LYS A 35 -7.85 -6.55 1.01
CA LYS A 35 -9.15 -6.67 1.70
C LYS A 35 -9.61 -5.33 2.27
N ARG A 36 -8.70 -4.57 2.89
CA ARG A 36 -9.02 -3.34 3.63
C ARG A 36 -9.31 -2.15 2.73
N PHE A 37 -8.53 -2.00 1.66
CA PHE A 37 -8.60 -0.86 0.75
C PHE A 37 -9.20 -1.22 -0.60
N CYS A 38 -9.65 -2.46 -0.81
CA CYS A 38 -10.19 -2.94 -2.09
C CYS A 38 -9.25 -2.70 -3.29
N VAL A 39 -7.93 -2.71 -3.04
CA VAL A 39 -6.89 -2.46 -4.03
C VAL A 39 -6.52 -3.72 -4.81
N GLY A 40 -6.06 -3.51 -6.05
CA GLY A 40 -5.46 -4.58 -6.85
C GLY A 40 -4.16 -5.13 -6.24
N PRO A 41 -3.71 -6.32 -6.67
CA PRO A 41 -2.48 -6.92 -6.15
C PRO A 41 -1.23 -6.09 -6.47
N ILE A 42 -1.18 -5.46 -7.65
CA ILE A 42 -0.07 -4.57 -8.05
C ILE A 42 -0.07 -3.31 -7.19
N GLU A 43 -1.25 -2.70 -7.01
CA GLU A 43 -1.46 -1.51 -6.20
C GLU A 43 -1.07 -1.74 -4.73
N ALA A 44 -1.46 -2.87 -4.15
CA ALA A 44 -1.09 -3.26 -2.80
C ALA A 44 0.44 -3.38 -2.61
N VAL A 45 1.16 -3.86 -3.63
CA VAL A 45 2.62 -3.92 -3.60
C VAL A 45 3.24 -2.53 -3.74
N ALA A 46 2.64 -1.64 -4.54
CA ALA A 46 3.07 -0.25 -4.65
C ALA A 46 2.93 0.47 -3.29
N ILE A 47 1.76 0.37 -2.65
CA ILE A 47 1.49 0.88 -1.30
C ILE A 47 2.49 0.32 -0.28
N LEU A 48 2.73 -1.00 -0.30
CA LEU A 48 3.69 -1.66 0.58
C LEU A 48 5.11 -1.11 0.42
N ARG A 49 5.57 -0.95 -0.82
CA ARG A 49 6.91 -0.41 -1.13
C ARG A 49 7.04 1.03 -0.67
N GLU A 50 6.01 1.84 -0.86
CA GLU A 50 6.03 3.26 -0.49
C GLU A 50 5.89 3.50 1.02
N ALA A 51 5.12 2.68 1.70
CA ALA A 51 5.00 2.72 3.15
C ALA A 51 6.18 2.09 3.89
N SER A 52 7.04 1.33 3.19
CA SER A 52 8.13 0.60 3.82
C SER A 52 9.16 1.55 4.46
N PRO A 53 9.46 1.40 5.77
CA PRO A 53 10.44 2.24 6.46
C PRO A 53 11.87 1.99 5.96
N HIS A 54 12.13 0.87 5.29
CA HIS A 54 13.45 0.55 4.72
C HIS A 54 13.73 1.25 3.39
N ARG A 55 12.77 1.99 2.81
CA ARG A 55 12.92 2.66 1.51
C ARG A 55 13.39 4.12 1.61
N ARG A 56 14.32 4.44 2.53
CA ARG A 56 14.83 5.81 2.67
C ARG A 56 16.26 5.90 3.19
N GLU A 57 17.23 5.22 2.57
CA GLU A 57 18.66 5.50 2.81
C GLU A 57 19.57 5.41 1.55
N GLU A 58 19.03 5.52 0.33
CA GLU A 58 19.85 5.60 -0.90
C GLU A 58 19.66 6.91 -1.67
N ALA A 59 19.67 8.03 -0.96
CA ALA A 59 19.75 9.36 -1.57
C ALA A 59 20.60 10.30 -0.72
N LYS A 60 21.89 9.95 -0.57
CA LYS A 60 22.92 10.92 -0.17
C LYS A 60 24.26 10.54 -0.79
N THR A 61 24.54 11.05 -1.98
CA THR A 61 25.88 11.33 -2.52
C THR A 61 25.73 12.30 -3.68
#